data_AF-A0AAJ3RHZ3-F1
#
_entry.id   AF-A0AAJ3RHZ3-F1
#
_cell.length_a   1.000
_cell.length_b   1.000
_cell.length_c   1.000
_cell.angle_alpha   90.00
_cell.angle_beta   90.00
_cell.angle_gamma   90.00
#
_symmetry.space_group_name_H-M   'P 1'
#
loop_
_entity.id
_entity.type
_entity.pdbx_description
1 polymer ?
#
loop_
_entity_poly.entity_id
_entity_poly.type
_entity_poly.pdbx_seq_one_letter_code
_entity_poly.pdbx_strand_id
1 'polypeptide(L)'
;MYATIAALFVVMFALPTTMHAQTEYDLTICGTKVTSANCNDLSKIDGVSGTAKYDPSNKVLTLQNATISSNTTNAIVSYIDDLTIKVVGTNNLATADNSTLSFRNPLFILGGGVLNVKSKSECAIYVNGTNLTIENCTVNAEGGAYGIAGNNGENEKLTIRNAKVTAIGTGYGSICDFAELNMVDSYIIEPSGATFSSSKHGIVLNGEIVKSKVVIANQITKYDLTICGVEVTSANCDNLSVIDGVSGTVNYNPSNKLLTLQGATISSNTTNAIVSYIDGLMIKVIGTSTLTAADNAALSFRKPLTIMGGGVLNAKSKSDCAIFANETNLTIDNCTVNAESGAYGIAGKSGSSEKFTIRNATVTAIGTGNGSLCDFAELNLKGCNITEPSGATFSSSMHGIVLNGEIVKSKVVIKKDPTAIEAPTADNTAVEGIYTLSGVRMSGELKDLPKGVYVVNGKKVVKQ
;
A
#
# COMPACT_ATOMS: atom_id res chain seq x y z
N MET A 1 79.77 60.50 -3.19
CA MET A 1 79.46 59.71 -1.99
C MET A 1 78.27 60.39 -1.30
N TYR A 2 77.18 59.64 -1.06
CA TYR A 2 75.88 60.04 -0.47
C TYR A 2 75.00 60.96 -1.35
N ALA A 3 73.89 60.54 -1.98
CA ALA A 3 72.59 60.08 -1.41
C ALA A 3 72.10 61.06 -0.32
N THR A 4 70.87 61.59 -0.32
CA THR A 4 69.68 60.86 0.14
C THR A 4 68.43 61.78 0.09
N ILE A 5 67.39 61.32 -0.63
CA ILE A 5 65.93 61.36 -0.35
C ILE A 5 65.19 62.70 -0.19
N ALA A 6 64.31 62.96 -1.17
CA ALA A 6 63.12 63.78 -1.05
C ALA A 6 62.02 63.00 -0.28
N ALA A 7 61.49 63.57 0.79
CA ALA A 7 60.34 63.03 1.51
C ALA A 7 59.04 63.53 0.87
N LEU A 8 58.34 62.64 0.16
CA LEU A 8 56.97 62.86 -0.32
C LEU A 8 56.01 62.32 0.76
N PHE A 9 55.35 63.21 1.50
CA PHE A 9 54.26 62.84 2.40
C PHE A 9 52.98 62.63 1.57
N VAL A 10 52.60 61.38 1.34
CA VAL A 10 51.26 61.02 0.84
C VAL A 10 50.39 60.74 2.06
N VAL A 11 49.51 61.69 2.40
CA VAL A 11 48.48 61.49 3.42
C VAL A 11 47.37 60.65 2.78
N MET A 12 47.30 59.37 3.17
CA MET A 12 46.24 58.45 2.77
C MET A 12 44.99 58.78 3.61
N PHE A 13 44.01 59.46 3.02
CA PHE A 13 42.69 59.62 3.63
C PHE A 13 41.98 58.26 3.60
N ALA A 14 42.02 57.53 4.72
CA ALA A 14 41.12 56.40 4.94
C ALA A 14 39.71 56.96 5.18
N LEU A 15 38.83 56.84 4.18
CA LEU A 15 37.39 57.01 4.40
C LEU A 15 36.93 55.95 5.41
N PRO A 16 36.15 56.30 6.44
CA PRO A 16 35.56 55.29 7.30
C PRO A 16 34.59 54.46 6.46
N THR A 17 34.94 53.20 6.20
CA THR A 17 33.98 52.23 5.67
C THR A 17 32.91 52.04 6.74
N THR A 18 31.72 52.54 6.48
CA THR A 18 30.54 52.24 7.31
C THR A 18 30.23 50.76 7.19
N MET A 19 30.76 49.99 8.13
CA MET A 19 30.40 48.60 8.35
C MET A 19 28.96 48.59 8.87
N HIS A 20 28.00 48.33 7.97
CA HIS A 20 26.61 48.10 8.39
C HIS A 20 26.58 46.88 9.31
N ALA A 21 25.89 46.98 10.44
CA ALA A 21 25.70 45.85 11.34
C ALA A 21 24.96 44.73 10.58
N GLN A 22 25.67 43.64 10.28
CA GLN A 22 25.14 42.49 9.57
C GLN A 22 24.32 41.65 10.55
N THR A 23 23.00 41.60 10.38
CA THR A 23 22.17 40.68 11.14
C THR A 23 22.48 39.24 10.73
N GLU A 24 22.85 38.40 11.69
CA GLU A 24 22.94 36.95 11.51
C GLU A 24 21.59 36.30 11.79
N TYR A 25 21.22 35.31 10.98
CA TYR A 25 20.00 34.53 11.18
C TYR A 25 20.36 33.13 11.67
N ASP A 26 19.44 32.50 12.39
CA ASP A 26 19.60 31.13 12.90
C ASP A 26 19.41 30.05 11.83
N LEU A 27 19.96 30.30 10.65
CA LEU A 27 20.00 29.44 9.49
C LEU A 27 21.45 29.32 9.01
N THR A 28 21.88 28.09 8.76
CA THR A 28 23.19 27.77 8.19
C THR A 28 22.98 26.90 6.96
N ILE A 29 23.62 27.25 5.84
CA ILE A 29 23.60 26.50 4.58
C ILE A 29 25.03 26.08 4.25
N CYS A 30 25.28 24.78 4.06
CA CYS A 30 26.62 24.22 3.81
C CYS A 30 27.71 24.75 4.76
N GLY A 31 27.39 24.90 6.05
CA GLY A 31 28.30 25.45 7.06
C GLY A 31 28.46 26.98 7.07
N THR A 32 27.86 27.70 6.12
CA THR A 32 27.88 29.17 6.07
C THR A 32 26.64 29.77 6.75
N LYS A 33 26.86 30.69 7.69
CA LYS A 33 25.78 31.42 8.38
C LYS A 33 25.03 32.32 7.39
N VAL A 34 23.70 32.26 7.41
CA VAL A 34 22.86 33.17 6.62
C VAL A 34 22.71 34.48 7.36
N THR A 35 22.78 35.58 6.64
CA THR A 35 22.82 36.94 7.16
C THR A 35 22.06 37.89 6.26
N SER A 36 21.80 39.11 6.73
CA SER A 36 21.20 40.19 5.93
C SER A 36 21.96 40.51 4.62
N ALA A 37 23.25 40.17 4.52
CA ALA A 37 24.05 40.41 3.31
C ALA A 37 23.87 39.34 2.22
N ASN A 38 23.57 38.08 2.59
CA ASN A 38 23.49 36.96 1.64
C ASN A 38 22.11 36.31 1.55
N CYS A 39 21.15 36.66 2.42
CA CYS A 39 19.84 36.00 2.47
C CYS A 39 19.05 36.09 1.16
N ASN A 40 19.21 37.15 0.37
CA ASN A 40 18.49 37.33 -0.89
C ASN A 40 19.03 36.47 -2.05
N ASP A 41 20.26 35.97 -1.96
CA ASP A 41 20.88 35.10 -2.96
C ASP A 41 21.90 34.16 -2.29
N LEU A 42 21.44 32.95 -1.96
CA LEU A 42 22.27 31.92 -1.33
C LEU A 42 23.11 31.14 -2.36
N SER A 43 22.95 31.39 -3.67
CA SER A 43 23.74 30.71 -4.72
C SER A 43 25.24 31.03 -4.67
N LYS A 44 25.63 32.04 -3.88
CA LYS A 44 27.03 32.39 -3.63
C LYS A 44 27.71 31.52 -2.57
N ILE A 45 26.95 30.68 -1.87
CA ILE A 45 27.50 29.72 -0.91
C ILE A 45 27.97 28.48 -1.69
N ASP A 46 29.20 28.04 -1.41
CA ASP A 46 29.75 26.84 -2.02
C ASP A 46 28.85 25.62 -1.78
N GLY A 47 28.58 24.87 -2.84
CA GLY A 47 27.66 23.73 -2.82
C GLY A 47 26.19 24.09 -3.10
N VAL A 48 25.85 25.37 -3.31
CA VAL A 48 24.51 25.81 -3.71
C VAL A 48 24.45 26.11 -5.21
N SER A 49 23.41 25.61 -5.89
CA SER A 49 23.06 26.00 -7.26
C SER A 49 21.54 26.11 -7.42
N GLY A 50 21.09 26.69 -8.54
CA GLY A 50 19.68 27.05 -8.74
C GLY A 50 19.27 28.27 -7.91
N THR A 51 17.98 28.42 -7.62
CA THR A 51 17.47 29.57 -6.84
C THR A 51 17.23 29.19 -5.39
N ALA A 52 18.03 29.75 -4.48
CA ALA A 52 17.85 29.62 -3.04
C ALA A 52 17.92 31.01 -2.39
N LYS A 53 16.89 31.37 -1.62
CA LYS A 53 16.83 32.65 -0.89
C LYS A 53 16.04 32.52 0.40
N TYR A 54 16.46 33.25 1.42
CA TYR A 54 15.79 33.33 2.71
C TYR A 54 15.17 34.72 2.90
N ASP A 55 13.86 34.75 3.10
CA ASP A 55 13.10 35.92 3.50
C ASP A 55 12.98 35.93 5.03
N PRO A 56 13.74 36.79 5.75
CA PRO A 56 13.72 36.84 7.20
C PRO A 56 12.42 37.41 7.77
N SER A 57 11.69 38.25 7.03
CA SER A 57 10.46 38.87 7.51
C SER A 57 9.31 37.87 7.60
N ASN A 58 9.26 36.93 6.66
CA ASN A 58 8.25 35.87 6.63
C ASN A 58 8.77 34.51 7.11
N LYS A 59 10.07 34.43 7.46
CA LYS A 59 10.77 33.18 7.82
C LYS A 59 10.62 32.11 6.73
N VAL A 60 10.81 32.50 5.46
CA VAL A 60 10.64 31.60 4.30
C VAL A 60 11.98 31.37 3.60
N LEU A 61 12.47 30.13 3.62
CA LEU A 61 13.52 29.66 2.73
C LEU A 61 12.88 29.14 1.42
N THR A 62 13.00 29.89 0.34
CA THR A 62 12.53 29.46 -0.98
C THR A 62 13.62 28.67 -1.70
N LEU A 63 13.28 27.46 -2.12
CA LEU A 63 14.08 26.60 -2.98
C LEU A 63 13.34 26.42 -4.31
N GLN A 64 13.95 26.86 -5.40
CA GLN A 64 13.41 26.71 -6.75
C GLN A 64 14.45 26.14 -7.70
N ASN A 65 14.21 24.89 -8.12
CA ASN A 65 15.17 24.08 -8.89
C ASN A 65 16.59 24.12 -8.30
N ALA A 66 16.66 24.16 -6.96
CA ALA A 66 17.90 24.35 -6.22
C ALA A 66 18.59 23.01 -5.95
N THR A 67 19.92 23.04 -5.91
CA THR A 67 20.71 21.95 -5.32
C THR A 67 21.57 22.50 -4.21
N ILE A 68 21.55 21.87 -3.04
CA ILE A 68 22.38 22.23 -1.88
C ILE A 68 23.09 20.97 -1.42
N SER A 69 24.40 20.91 -1.66
CA SER A 69 25.21 19.73 -1.37
C SER A 69 26.40 20.09 -0.49
N SER A 70 26.59 19.37 0.61
CA SER A 70 27.74 19.54 1.51
C SER A 70 28.42 18.21 1.77
N ASN A 71 29.75 18.21 1.80
CA ASN A 71 30.58 17.04 2.11
C ASN A 71 31.11 17.03 3.54
N THR A 72 31.13 18.17 4.23
CA THR A 72 31.71 18.32 5.58
C THR A 72 30.68 18.67 6.66
N THR A 73 29.52 19.18 6.26
CA THR A 73 28.48 19.69 7.15
C THR A 73 27.09 19.23 6.69
N ASN A 74 26.05 19.58 7.44
CA ASN A 74 24.67 19.47 6.95
C ASN A 74 24.45 20.38 5.72
N ALA A 75 23.49 20.04 4.86
CA ALA A 75 23.09 20.94 3.77
C ALA A 75 22.34 22.15 4.35
N ILE A 76 21.44 21.92 5.30
CA ILE A 76 20.64 22.95 5.98
C ILE A 76 20.59 22.66 7.49
N VAL A 77 20.93 23.65 8.30
CA VAL A 77 20.67 23.66 9.76
C VAL A 77 19.81 24.87 10.12
N SER A 78 18.72 24.65 10.85
CA SER A 78 17.85 25.74 11.33
C SER A 78 17.58 25.68 12.83
N TYR A 79 17.69 26.83 13.47
CA TYR A 79 17.13 27.10 14.80
C TYR A 79 16.09 28.24 14.73
N ILE A 80 15.59 28.56 13.53
CA ILE A 80 14.50 29.53 13.36
C ILE A 80 13.18 28.89 13.76
N ASP A 81 12.46 29.56 14.64
CA ASP A 81 11.09 29.21 15.02
C ASP A 81 10.11 29.41 13.87
N ASP A 82 9.34 28.37 13.55
CA ASP A 82 8.40 28.32 12.43
C ASP A 82 9.02 28.57 11.04
N LEU A 83 10.21 28.03 10.78
CA LEU A 83 10.81 28.15 9.44
C LEU A 83 9.94 27.45 8.39
N THR A 84 9.62 28.14 7.31
CA THR A 84 8.99 27.55 6.14
C THR A 84 10.01 27.33 5.03
N ILE A 85 10.20 26.09 4.59
CA ILE A 85 10.87 25.75 3.34
C ILE A 85 9.81 25.67 2.22
N LYS A 86 9.82 26.67 1.34
CA LYS A 86 8.94 26.72 0.17
C LYS A 86 9.62 26.07 -1.04
N VAL A 87 9.08 24.95 -1.51
CA VAL A 87 9.65 24.15 -2.60
C VAL A 87 8.90 24.39 -3.91
N VAL A 88 9.64 24.78 -4.95
CA VAL A 88 9.13 25.04 -6.29
C VAL A 88 9.99 24.27 -7.30
N GLY A 89 9.36 23.60 -8.27
CA GLY A 89 10.09 22.71 -9.18
C GLY A 89 10.74 21.54 -8.42
N THR A 90 11.90 21.07 -8.89
CA THR A 90 12.58 19.91 -8.29
C THR A 90 13.87 20.34 -7.60
N ASN A 91 13.94 20.14 -6.29
CA ASN A 91 15.04 20.59 -5.43
C ASN A 91 15.78 19.39 -4.84
N ASN A 92 17.09 19.49 -4.68
CA ASN A 92 17.95 18.40 -4.21
C ASN A 92 18.85 18.85 -3.07
N LEU A 93 18.76 18.19 -1.93
CA LEU A 93 19.68 18.36 -0.80
C LEU A 93 20.49 17.08 -0.66
N ALA A 94 21.80 17.18 -0.50
CA ALA A 94 22.66 16.00 -0.36
C ALA A 94 23.81 16.20 0.65
N THR A 95 24.07 15.17 1.45
CA THR A 95 25.22 15.09 2.36
C THR A 95 25.84 13.70 2.35
N ALA A 96 27.14 13.62 2.68
CA ALA A 96 27.82 12.35 2.88
C ALA A 96 27.62 11.86 4.32
N ASP A 97 28.25 12.55 5.28
CA ASP A 97 28.46 12.01 6.64
C ASP A 97 27.63 12.71 7.72
N ASN A 98 26.68 13.56 7.33
CA ASN A 98 25.84 14.36 8.23
C ASN A 98 24.37 14.20 7.88
N SER A 99 23.50 14.49 8.84
CA SER A 99 22.08 14.67 8.51
C SER A 99 21.91 15.76 7.45
N THR A 100 21.09 15.56 6.42
CA THR A 100 21.04 16.53 5.32
C THR A 100 20.29 17.80 5.70
N LEU A 101 19.08 17.64 6.26
CA LEU A 101 18.28 18.71 6.84
C LEU A 101 18.13 18.45 8.34
N SER A 102 18.61 19.37 9.17
CA SER A 102 18.53 19.27 10.63
C SER A 102 17.95 20.55 11.22
N PHE A 103 17.04 20.43 12.17
CA PHE A 103 16.42 21.60 12.79
C PHE A 103 15.93 21.31 14.21
N ARG A 104 15.91 22.35 15.06
CA ARG A 104 15.51 22.25 16.48
C ARG A 104 14.25 23.01 16.87
N ASN A 105 13.71 23.83 15.97
CA ASN A 105 12.44 24.51 16.15
C ASN A 105 11.47 24.13 15.03
N PRO A 106 10.15 24.29 15.19
CA PRO A 106 9.16 23.79 14.24
C PRO A 106 9.46 24.21 12.80
N LEU A 107 9.33 23.26 11.87
CA LEU A 107 9.61 23.48 10.46
C LEU A 107 8.45 23.02 9.58
N PHE A 108 8.18 23.80 8.54
CA PHE A 108 7.17 23.52 7.53
C PHE A 108 7.82 23.31 6.17
N ILE A 109 7.47 22.24 5.46
CA ILE A 109 7.86 22.02 4.06
C ILE A 109 6.59 22.09 3.22
N LEU A 110 6.53 23.07 2.31
CA LEU A 110 5.34 23.28 1.49
C LEU A 110 5.66 23.83 0.11
N GLY A 111 4.65 23.86 -0.77
CA GLY A 111 4.77 24.34 -2.14
C GLY A 111 4.77 23.15 -3.09
N GLY A 112 3.99 23.23 -4.17
CA GLY A 112 3.68 22.09 -5.07
C GLY A 112 4.86 21.45 -5.82
N GLY A 113 6.10 21.76 -5.44
CA GLY A 113 7.31 21.13 -5.96
C GLY A 113 7.72 19.83 -5.25
N VAL A 114 8.90 19.37 -5.62
CA VAL A 114 9.55 18.16 -5.11
C VAL A 114 10.82 18.54 -4.35
N LEU A 115 11.00 17.97 -3.17
CA LEU A 115 12.22 18.06 -2.37
C LEU A 115 12.83 16.67 -2.20
N ASN A 116 13.98 16.45 -2.82
CA ASN A 116 14.79 15.25 -2.62
C ASN A 116 15.84 15.57 -1.55
N VAL A 117 15.93 14.74 -0.51
CA VAL A 117 16.84 14.91 0.62
C VAL A 117 17.62 13.60 0.79
N LYS A 118 18.95 13.65 0.68
CA LYS A 118 19.78 12.45 0.70
C LYS A 118 20.96 12.57 1.66
N SER A 119 21.06 11.66 2.62
CA SER A 119 22.27 11.46 3.43
C SER A 119 22.85 10.08 3.16
N LYS A 120 24.15 9.96 2.92
CA LYS A 120 24.76 8.64 2.66
C LYS A 120 24.85 7.79 3.92
N SER A 121 25.16 8.37 5.08
CA SER A 121 25.35 7.60 6.32
C SER A 121 24.34 7.91 7.43
N GLU A 122 23.75 9.11 7.45
CA GLU A 122 22.93 9.62 8.56
C GLU A 122 21.44 9.76 8.17
N CYS A 123 20.69 10.59 8.92
CA CYS A 123 19.31 10.96 8.60
C CYS A 123 19.23 11.81 7.32
N ALA A 124 18.30 11.54 6.42
CA ALA A 124 17.98 12.54 5.39
C ALA A 124 17.35 13.79 6.05
N ILE A 125 16.31 13.59 6.87
CA ILE A 125 15.66 14.68 7.63
C ILE A 125 15.69 14.33 9.11
N TYR A 126 16.32 15.19 9.92
CA TYR A 126 16.42 15.05 11.36
C TYR A 126 15.63 16.13 12.08
N VAL A 127 14.52 15.70 12.70
CA VAL A 127 13.56 16.53 13.44
C VAL A 127 13.99 16.56 14.91
N ASN A 128 15.02 17.35 15.21
CA ASN A 128 15.73 17.23 16.49
C ASN A 128 14.95 17.87 17.65
N GLY A 129 14.15 17.06 18.35
CA GLY A 129 13.39 17.46 19.53
C GLY A 129 12.25 18.45 19.22
N THR A 130 11.71 18.42 18.00
CA THR A 130 10.71 19.39 17.54
C THR A 130 9.71 18.76 16.56
N ASN A 131 8.93 19.58 15.86
CA ASN A 131 7.85 19.14 14.97
C ASN A 131 8.13 19.45 13.51
N LEU A 132 7.70 18.54 12.64
CA LEU A 132 7.74 18.70 11.19
C LEU A 132 6.33 18.65 10.61
N THR A 133 6.00 19.63 9.77
CA THR A 133 4.80 19.58 8.92
C THR A 133 5.21 19.54 7.45
N ILE A 134 4.70 18.56 6.70
CA ILE A 134 4.86 18.45 5.25
C ILE A 134 3.49 18.60 4.61
N GLU A 135 3.35 19.61 3.74
CA GLU A 135 2.04 19.99 3.21
C GLU A 135 2.09 20.38 1.73
N ASN A 136 1.13 19.89 0.93
CA ASN A 136 0.94 20.29 -0.48
C ASN A 136 2.22 20.19 -1.34
N CYS A 137 3.06 19.18 -1.09
CA CYS A 137 4.33 18.98 -1.78
C CYS A 137 4.71 17.50 -1.87
N THR A 138 5.82 17.21 -2.56
CA THR A 138 6.45 15.88 -2.54
C THR A 138 7.80 15.93 -1.84
N VAL A 139 8.03 15.04 -0.88
CA VAL A 139 9.32 14.90 -0.18
C VAL A 139 9.83 13.47 -0.37
N ASN A 140 11.07 13.33 -0.85
CA ASN A 140 11.76 12.05 -0.95
C ASN A 140 12.99 12.09 -0.05
N ALA A 141 12.98 11.36 1.06
CA ALA A 141 14.03 11.34 2.07
C ALA A 141 14.75 9.98 2.08
N GLU A 142 16.04 9.96 1.75
CA GLU A 142 16.84 8.74 1.69
C GLU A 142 18.09 8.91 2.56
N GLY A 143 18.14 8.22 3.69
CA GLY A 143 19.29 8.24 4.60
C GLY A 143 19.88 6.85 4.80
N GLY A 144 21.21 6.78 4.95
CA GLY A 144 21.90 5.53 5.28
C GLY A 144 21.43 4.96 6.62
N ALA A 145 21.27 5.82 7.63
CA ALA A 145 20.76 5.47 8.94
C ALA A 145 19.23 5.57 9.01
N TYR A 146 18.69 6.76 8.70
CA TYR A 146 17.27 7.09 8.87
C TYR A 146 16.72 7.87 7.67
N GLY A 147 15.49 7.59 7.25
CA GLY A 147 14.82 8.42 6.24
C GLY A 147 14.41 9.77 6.85
N ILE A 148 13.39 9.73 7.71
CA ILE A 148 12.91 10.87 8.49
C ILE A 148 12.82 10.42 9.94
N ALA A 149 13.56 11.06 10.84
CA ALA A 149 13.58 10.67 12.26
C ALA A 149 13.47 11.87 13.19
N GLY A 150 12.78 11.68 14.33
CA GLY A 150 12.91 12.57 15.49
C GLY A 150 14.17 12.25 16.30
N ASN A 151 14.30 12.82 17.50
CA ASN A 151 15.46 12.60 18.37
C ASN A 151 15.30 11.38 19.28
N ASN A 152 14.14 11.23 19.94
CA ASN A 152 13.88 10.08 20.81
C ASN A 152 12.43 9.57 20.80
N GLY A 153 11.53 10.22 20.07
CA GLY A 153 10.13 9.83 19.97
C GLY A 153 9.27 10.18 21.18
N GLU A 154 9.77 11.00 22.10
CA GLU A 154 9.02 11.40 23.30
C GLU A 154 8.07 12.57 23.03
N ASN A 155 8.47 13.53 22.19
CA ASN A 155 7.72 14.77 22.01
C ASN A 155 7.53 15.18 20.53
N GLU A 156 8.29 14.58 19.62
CA GLU A 156 8.34 14.96 18.21
C GLU A 156 7.09 14.51 17.47
N LYS A 157 6.51 15.41 16.68
CA LYS A 157 5.34 15.13 15.86
C LYS A 157 5.67 15.31 14.39
N LEU A 158 5.27 14.33 13.59
CA LEU A 158 5.26 14.42 12.14
C LEU A 158 3.83 14.62 11.67
N THR A 159 3.57 15.72 10.97
CA THR A 159 2.26 15.99 10.34
C THR A 159 2.40 15.99 8.82
N ILE A 160 1.54 15.23 8.14
CA ILE A 160 1.51 15.15 6.68
C ILE A 160 0.10 15.53 6.22
N ARG A 161 -0.01 16.57 5.38
CA ARG A 161 -1.29 17.06 4.85
C ARG A 161 -1.26 17.16 3.33
N ASN A 162 -2.11 16.41 2.64
CA ASN A 162 -2.21 16.46 1.17
C ASN A 162 -0.83 16.42 0.47
N ALA A 163 0.06 15.55 0.96
CA ALA A 163 1.44 15.50 0.50
C ALA A 163 1.84 14.06 0.16
N LYS A 164 2.89 13.92 -0.66
CA LYS A 164 3.52 12.64 -0.93
C LYS A 164 4.88 12.59 -0.25
N VAL A 165 5.06 11.66 0.67
CA VAL A 165 6.32 11.43 1.38
C VAL A 165 6.83 10.04 1.02
N THR A 166 8.05 9.95 0.50
CA THR A 166 8.78 8.69 0.36
C THR A 166 9.98 8.74 1.29
N ALA A 167 10.15 7.73 2.15
CA ALA A 167 11.25 7.67 3.09
C ALA A 167 11.95 6.31 3.05
N ILE A 168 13.28 6.31 3.05
CA ILE A 168 14.13 5.11 3.10
C ILE A 168 15.21 5.37 4.14
N GLY A 169 15.26 4.55 5.18
CA GLY A 169 16.30 4.54 6.20
C GLY A 169 16.76 3.12 6.47
N THR A 170 17.91 2.73 5.92
CA THR A 170 18.32 1.32 5.89
C THR A 170 18.93 0.81 7.19
N GLY A 171 19.52 1.70 7.99
CA GLY A 171 20.17 1.33 9.25
C GLY A 171 19.17 1.04 10.37
N TYR A 172 18.32 2.02 10.66
CA TYR A 172 17.50 2.03 11.88
C TYR A 172 16.00 2.17 11.60
N GLY A 173 15.60 3.00 10.65
CA GLY A 173 14.19 3.12 10.26
C GLY A 173 13.90 4.19 9.21
N SER A 174 12.87 3.96 8.40
CA SER A 174 12.47 4.89 7.35
C SER A 174 11.69 6.10 7.88
N ILE A 175 10.74 5.87 8.79
CA ILE A 175 10.04 6.93 9.54
C ILE A 175 9.89 6.46 10.99
N CYS A 176 10.68 7.01 11.92
CA CYS A 176 10.71 6.59 13.32
C CYS A 176 11.12 7.73 14.26
N ASP A 177 11.24 7.40 15.55
CA ASP A 177 11.55 8.32 16.65
C ASP A 177 10.57 9.51 16.73
N PHE A 178 9.29 9.26 16.47
CA PHE A 178 8.19 10.22 16.64
C PHE A 178 7.24 9.77 17.74
N ALA A 179 6.79 10.71 18.58
CA ALA A 179 5.70 10.49 19.52
C ALA A 179 4.36 10.29 18.79
N GLU A 180 4.17 11.03 17.69
CA GLU A 180 2.90 11.09 16.97
C GLU A 180 3.11 11.26 15.47
N LEU A 181 2.35 10.49 14.68
CA LEU A 181 2.19 10.68 13.24
C LEU A 181 0.76 11.11 12.94
N ASN A 182 0.60 12.35 12.49
CA ASN A 182 -0.67 12.92 12.07
C ASN A 182 -0.77 12.95 10.55
N MET A 183 -1.80 12.32 10.00
CA MET A 183 -2.08 12.31 8.57
C MET A 183 -3.45 12.92 8.30
N VAL A 184 -3.49 13.93 7.43
CA VAL A 184 -4.72 14.56 6.94
C VAL A 184 -4.77 14.35 5.42
N ASP A 185 -5.81 13.68 4.94
CA ASP A 185 -5.95 13.27 3.54
C ASP A 185 -4.68 12.57 3.01
N SER A 186 -4.12 11.67 3.81
CA SER A 186 -2.87 10.96 3.52
C SER A 186 -2.87 9.61 4.23
N TYR A 187 -2.27 8.61 3.57
CA TYR A 187 -2.27 7.22 4.04
C TYR A 187 -0.91 6.58 3.78
N ILE A 188 -0.48 5.68 4.67
CA ILE A 188 0.65 4.79 4.42
C ILE A 188 0.20 3.80 3.33
N ILE A 189 0.86 3.83 2.17
CA ILE A 189 0.52 3.00 1.01
C ILE A 189 1.60 1.96 0.70
N GLU A 190 2.82 2.13 1.22
CA GLU A 190 3.93 1.20 1.06
C GLU A 190 4.80 1.20 2.33
N PRO A 191 5.25 0.03 2.83
CA PRO A 191 4.78 -1.28 2.42
C PRO A 191 3.31 -1.48 2.83
N SER A 192 2.61 -2.33 2.10
CA SER A 192 1.21 -2.66 2.40
C SER A 192 1.10 -3.22 3.82
N GLY A 193 0.07 -2.80 4.56
CA GLY A 193 -0.19 -3.26 5.93
C GLY A 193 0.67 -2.59 7.00
N ALA A 194 1.56 -1.66 6.64
CA ALA A 194 2.30 -0.89 7.62
C ALA A 194 1.41 0.11 8.36
N THR A 195 1.66 0.26 9.65
CA THR A 195 0.91 1.15 10.55
C THR A 195 1.88 1.94 11.43
N PHE A 196 1.47 3.11 11.92
CA PHE A 196 2.23 3.79 12.97
C PHE A 196 2.00 3.13 14.33
N SER A 197 3.09 2.84 15.05
CA SER A 197 3.06 2.31 16.41
C SER A 197 3.58 3.36 17.38
N SER A 198 2.72 3.84 18.28
CA SER A 198 3.10 4.77 19.34
C SER A 198 4.05 4.15 20.37
N SER A 199 4.02 2.83 20.57
CA SER A 199 4.94 2.13 21.50
C SER A 199 6.32 1.87 20.91
N LYS A 200 6.44 1.90 19.58
CA LYS A 200 7.72 1.78 18.85
C LYS A 200 8.17 3.11 18.25
N HIS A 201 7.41 4.18 18.47
CA HIS A 201 7.67 5.53 17.97
C HIS A 201 7.90 5.61 16.45
N GLY A 202 7.25 4.77 15.65
CA GLY A 202 7.55 4.70 14.22
C GLY A 202 6.59 3.85 13.40
N ILE A 203 6.79 3.88 12.08
CA ILE A 203 6.04 3.04 11.15
C ILE A 203 6.58 1.61 11.21
N VAL A 204 5.69 0.68 11.50
CA VAL A 204 5.98 -0.74 11.67
C VAL A 204 5.24 -1.60 10.65
N LEU A 205 5.86 -2.71 10.28
CA LEU A 205 5.23 -3.81 9.55
C LEU A 205 5.46 -5.09 10.35
N ASN A 206 4.40 -5.84 10.63
CA ASN A 206 4.45 -7.03 11.49
C ASN A 206 5.08 -6.77 12.88
N GLY A 207 4.87 -5.57 13.43
CA GLY A 207 5.38 -5.17 14.75
C GLY A 207 6.81 -4.65 14.78
N GLU A 208 7.54 -4.69 13.67
CA GLU A 208 8.93 -4.23 13.55
C GLU A 208 9.04 -2.93 12.73
N ILE A 209 9.97 -2.05 13.12
CA ILE A 209 10.19 -0.77 12.41
C ILE A 209 10.60 -1.05 10.96
N VAL A 210 9.92 -0.37 10.02
CA VAL A 210 10.19 -0.52 8.60
C VAL A 210 11.51 0.16 8.24
N LYS A 211 12.47 -0.62 7.72
CA LYS A 211 13.77 -0.15 7.18
C LYS A 211 13.83 -0.14 5.65
N SER A 212 12.76 -0.61 5.01
CA SER A 212 12.55 -0.52 3.57
C SER A 212 11.78 0.75 3.21
N LYS A 213 11.51 0.95 1.92
CA LYS A 213 10.78 2.10 1.43
C LYS A 213 9.41 2.22 2.09
N VAL A 214 9.16 3.38 2.69
CA VAL A 214 7.85 3.82 3.16
C VAL A 214 7.33 4.87 2.20
N VAL A 215 6.06 4.76 1.79
CA VAL A 215 5.37 5.78 1.02
C VAL A 215 4.08 6.17 1.73
N ILE A 216 3.94 7.47 1.98
CA ILE A 216 2.70 8.11 2.45
C ILE A 216 2.21 9.00 1.32
N ALA A 217 0.96 8.87 0.93
CA ALA A 217 0.39 9.69 -0.15
C ALA A 217 -1.10 9.95 0.05
N ASN A 218 -1.59 10.99 -0.62
CA ASN A 218 -3.00 11.35 -0.72
C ASN A 218 -3.75 10.60 -1.84
N GLN A 219 -3.04 9.84 -2.69
CA GLN A 219 -3.63 9.02 -3.74
C GLN A 219 -3.76 7.58 -3.24
N ILE A 220 -4.98 7.14 -3.01
CA ILE A 220 -5.27 5.74 -2.73
C ILE A 220 -5.71 5.06 -4.02
N THR A 221 -5.06 3.97 -4.39
CA THR A 221 -5.50 3.16 -5.53
C THR A 221 -6.80 2.47 -5.14
N LYS A 222 -7.85 2.67 -5.93
CA LYS A 222 -9.13 1.97 -5.79
C LYS A 222 -9.09 0.66 -6.57
N TYR A 223 -9.65 -0.41 -6.02
CA TYR A 223 -9.52 -1.73 -6.61
C TYR A 223 -10.81 -2.31 -7.20
N ASP A 224 -11.82 -1.48 -7.49
CA ASP A 224 -13.09 -1.96 -8.09
C ASP A 224 -13.76 -3.10 -7.29
N LEU A 225 -13.51 -3.12 -5.98
CA LEU A 225 -14.01 -4.08 -5.01
C LEU A 225 -14.61 -3.31 -3.84
N THR A 226 -15.76 -3.76 -3.38
CA THR A 226 -16.48 -3.15 -2.26
C THR A 226 -16.86 -4.25 -1.27
N ILE A 227 -16.63 -4.01 0.02
CA ILE A 227 -17.01 -4.90 1.13
C ILE A 227 -17.94 -4.11 2.06
N CYS A 228 -19.17 -4.60 2.29
CA CYS A 228 -20.19 -3.90 3.09
C CYS A 228 -20.40 -2.42 2.68
N GLY A 229 -20.31 -2.10 1.39
CA GLY A 229 -20.43 -0.72 0.88
C GLY A 229 -19.16 0.13 0.98
N VAL A 230 -18.11 -0.36 1.64
CA VAL A 230 -16.81 0.33 1.75
C VAL A 230 -15.89 -0.08 0.59
N GLU A 231 -15.32 0.91 -0.09
CA GLU A 231 -14.40 0.70 -1.19
C GLU A 231 -13.07 0.11 -0.69
N VAL A 232 -12.61 -0.94 -1.36
CA VAL A 232 -11.30 -1.55 -1.10
C VAL A 232 -10.23 -0.79 -1.88
N THR A 233 -9.21 -0.38 -1.16
CA THR A 233 -8.19 0.55 -1.64
C THR A 233 -6.81 0.15 -1.14
N SER A 234 -5.74 0.76 -1.66
CA SER A 234 -4.37 0.51 -1.20
C SER A 234 -4.13 0.81 0.28
N ALA A 235 -5.04 1.54 0.95
CA ALA A 235 -4.92 1.85 2.38
C ALA A 235 -5.53 0.76 3.29
N ASN A 236 -6.49 -0.03 2.81
CA ASN A 236 -7.24 -0.99 3.65
C ASN A 236 -7.19 -2.43 3.13
N CYS A 237 -6.63 -2.69 1.95
CA CYS A 237 -6.68 -4.01 1.32
C CYS A 237 -6.06 -5.13 2.16
N ASP A 238 -5.06 -4.83 2.99
CA ASP A 238 -4.37 -5.85 3.80
C ASP A 238 -5.14 -6.28 5.05
N ASN A 239 -6.05 -5.44 5.53
CA ASN A 239 -6.89 -5.76 6.67
C ASN A 239 -8.29 -5.15 6.50
N LEU A 240 -9.19 -5.93 5.92
CA LEU A 240 -10.57 -5.54 5.71
C LEU A 240 -11.45 -5.81 6.94
N SER A 241 -10.92 -6.41 8.01
CA SER A 241 -11.65 -6.59 9.28
C SER A 241 -11.91 -5.27 10.02
N VAL A 242 -11.28 -4.17 9.58
CA VAL A 242 -11.57 -2.82 10.09
C VAL A 242 -12.89 -2.24 9.58
N ILE A 243 -13.53 -2.90 8.60
CA ILE A 243 -14.81 -2.48 8.03
C ILE A 243 -15.94 -3.01 8.91
N ASP A 244 -16.90 -2.14 9.24
CA ASP A 244 -18.09 -2.52 10.00
C ASP A 244 -18.84 -3.68 9.33
N GLY A 245 -19.19 -4.69 10.12
CA GLY A 245 -19.83 -5.92 9.64
C GLY A 245 -18.87 -7.01 9.14
N VAL A 246 -17.55 -6.79 9.23
CA VAL A 246 -16.52 -7.77 8.88
C VAL A 246 -15.84 -8.34 10.14
N SER A 247 -15.68 -9.66 10.20
CA SER A 247 -14.88 -10.35 11.21
C SER A 247 -14.13 -11.54 10.61
N GLY A 248 -13.18 -12.09 11.37
CA GLY A 248 -12.22 -13.08 10.89
C GLY A 248 -11.09 -12.43 10.07
N THR A 249 -10.32 -13.23 9.34
CA THR A 249 -9.20 -12.73 8.54
C THR A 249 -9.68 -12.49 7.11
N VAL A 250 -9.71 -11.21 6.71
CA VAL A 250 -10.12 -10.76 5.37
C VAL A 250 -9.07 -9.79 4.82
N ASN A 251 -8.47 -10.13 3.68
CA ASN A 251 -7.51 -9.28 2.97
C ASN A 251 -7.62 -9.48 1.46
N TYR A 252 -7.29 -8.45 0.70
CA TYR A 252 -7.23 -8.44 -0.75
C TYR A 252 -5.82 -8.12 -1.20
N ASN A 253 -5.20 -9.04 -1.94
CA ASN A 253 -3.92 -8.83 -2.57
C ASN A 253 -4.11 -8.37 -4.03
N PRO A 254 -3.82 -7.09 -4.36
CA PRO A 254 -4.03 -6.56 -5.71
C PRO A 254 -3.06 -7.13 -6.76
N SER A 255 -1.88 -7.62 -6.35
CA SER A 255 -0.85 -8.12 -7.27
C SER A 255 -1.26 -9.38 -8.02
N ASN A 256 -2.14 -10.18 -7.41
CA ASN A 256 -2.66 -11.42 -7.96
C ASN A 256 -4.20 -11.51 -7.91
N LYS A 257 -4.89 -10.40 -7.60
CA LYS A 257 -6.35 -10.29 -7.51
C LYS A 257 -6.97 -11.34 -6.57
N LEU A 258 -6.34 -11.57 -5.42
CA LEU A 258 -6.74 -12.60 -4.47
C LEU A 258 -7.41 -11.99 -3.23
N LEU A 259 -8.70 -12.22 -3.05
CA LEU A 259 -9.43 -11.96 -1.80
C LEU A 259 -9.40 -13.21 -0.93
N THR A 260 -8.75 -13.13 0.22
CA THR A 260 -8.68 -14.22 1.21
C THR A 260 -9.80 -14.08 2.23
N LEU A 261 -10.59 -15.13 2.41
CA LEU A 261 -11.61 -15.27 3.45
C LEU A 261 -11.23 -16.44 4.35
N GLN A 262 -10.71 -16.16 5.54
CA GLN A 262 -10.33 -17.18 6.51
C GLN A 262 -11.14 -17.04 7.80
N GLY A 263 -12.05 -17.99 8.02
CA GLY A 263 -12.97 -17.94 9.16
C GLY A 263 -13.82 -16.66 9.18
N ALA A 264 -14.12 -16.08 8.02
CA ALA A 264 -14.62 -14.73 7.91
C ALA A 264 -16.15 -14.66 8.03
N THR A 265 -16.66 -13.59 8.63
CA THR A 265 -18.08 -13.21 8.51
C THR A 265 -18.14 -11.82 7.90
N ILE A 266 -18.87 -11.65 6.81
CA ILE A 266 -19.11 -10.36 6.15
C ILE A 266 -20.62 -10.18 6.04
N SER A 267 -21.16 -9.23 6.78
CA SER A 267 -22.60 -9.04 6.92
C SER A 267 -22.97 -7.58 6.66
N SER A 268 -23.86 -7.36 5.68
CA SER A 268 -24.41 -6.04 5.39
C SER A 268 -25.94 -6.06 5.37
N ASN A 269 -26.53 -5.01 5.91
CA ASN A 269 -27.97 -4.81 6.03
C ASN A 269 -28.49 -3.77 5.03
N THR A 270 -27.60 -3.03 4.36
CA THR A 270 -27.97 -1.95 3.43
C THR A 270 -27.40 -2.16 2.02
N THR A 271 -26.36 -2.99 1.88
CA THR A 271 -25.66 -3.26 0.62
C THR A 271 -25.47 -4.77 0.41
N ASN A 272 -24.84 -5.15 -0.71
CA ASN A 272 -24.22 -6.47 -0.81
C ASN A 272 -23.11 -6.64 0.24
N ALA A 273 -22.79 -7.88 0.61
CA ALA A 273 -21.61 -8.16 1.43
C ALA A 273 -20.33 -7.96 0.62
N ILE A 274 -20.30 -8.42 -0.64
CA ILE A 274 -19.18 -8.23 -1.57
C ILE A 274 -19.71 -7.81 -2.95
N VAL A 275 -19.14 -6.74 -3.52
CA VAL A 275 -19.33 -6.35 -4.93
C VAL A 275 -17.98 -6.30 -5.63
N SER A 276 -17.85 -6.91 -6.81
CA SER A 276 -16.63 -6.83 -7.61
C SER A 276 -16.85 -6.49 -9.08
N TYR A 277 -16.02 -5.59 -9.58
CA TYR A 277 -15.83 -5.30 -11.01
C TYR A 277 -14.42 -5.69 -11.48
N ILE A 278 -13.68 -6.47 -10.70
CA ILE A 278 -12.32 -6.93 -11.02
C ILE A 278 -12.39 -8.10 -12.01
N ASP A 279 -11.72 -7.96 -13.15
CA ASP A 279 -11.55 -9.07 -14.10
C ASP A 279 -10.58 -10.14 -13.58
N GLY A 280 -11.11 -11.33 -13.31
CA GLY A 280 -10.36 -12.46 -12.80
C GLY A 280 -10.15 -12.43 -11.29
N LEU A 281 -11.10 -11.89 -10.51
CA LEU A 281 -11.04 -11.96 -9.05
C LEU A 281 -11.00 -13.44 -8.60
N MET A 282 -10.07 -13.77 -7.71
CA MET A 282 -10.04 -15.04 -7.01
C MET A 282 -10.43 -14.83 -5.54
N ILE A 283 -11.44 -15.56 -5.06
CA ILE A 283 -11.82 -15.62 -3.66
C ILE A 283 -11.29 -16.95 -3.09
N LYS A 284 -10.30 -16.89 -2.19
CA LYS A 284 -9.74 -18.06 -1.51
C LYS A 284 -10.37 -18.21 -0.13
N VAL A 285 -11.11 -19.30 0.06
CA VAL A 285 -11.86 -19.61 1.27
C VAL A 285 -11.10 -20.65 2.09
N ILE A 286 -10.73 -20.29 3.31
CA ILE A 286 -10.01 -21.14 4.26
C ILE A 286 -10.89 -21.33 5.51
N GLY A 287 -11.10 -22.58 5.93
CA GLY A 287 -12.06 -22.89 6.98
C GLY A 287 -13.49 -22.65 6.52
N THR A 288 -14.34 -22.05 7.37
CA THR A 288 -15.73 -21.72 7.03
C THR A 288 -15.92 -20.20 7.07
N SER A 289 -16.38 -19.61 5.97
CA SER A 289 -16.69 -18.18 5.88
C SER A 289 -18.15 -17.97 5.49
N THR A 290 -18.73 -16.85 5.93
CA THR A 290 -20.16 -16.54 5.72
C THR A 290 -20.33 -15.11 5.19
N LEU A 291 -21.13 -14.97 4.13
CA LEU A 291 -21.58 -13.72 3.54
C LEU A 291 -23.07 -13.57 3.78
N THR A 292 -23.52 -12.47 4.36
CA THR A 292 -24.96 -12.18 4.50
C THR A 292 -25.32 -10.79 3.97
N ALA A 293 -26.43 -10.72 3.24
CA ALA A 293 -27.05 -9.48 2.82
C ALA A 293 -28.56 -9.51 3.12
N ALA A 294 -29.13 -8.39 3.53
CA ALA A 294 -30.58 -8.31 3.76
C ALA A 294 -31.33 -8.28 2.42
N ASP A 295 -31.23 -7.18 1.70
CA ASP A 295 -32.07 -6.92 0.51
C ASP A 295 -31.32 -6.93 -0.83
N ASN A 296 -30.02 -7.22 -0.80
CA ASN A 296 -29.17 -7.30 -1.97
C ASN A 296 -28.55 -8.69 -2.07
N ALA A 297 -27.90 -8.98 -3.20
CA ALA A 297 -27.14 -10.21 -3.30
C ALA A 297 -25.99 -10.28 -2.28
N ALA A 298 -25.69 -11.45 -1.71
CA ALA A 298 -24.57 -11.55 -0.77
C ALA A 298 -23.22 -11.32 -1.49
N LEU A 299 -23.04 -11.98 -2.64
CA LEU A 299 -21.93 -11.77 -3.55
C LEU A 299 -22.46 -11.35 -4.92
N SER A 300 -22.06 -10.17 -5.41
CA SER A 300 -22.38 -9.71 -6.77
C SER A 300 -21.12 -9.34 -7.54
N PHE A 301 -21.05 -9.70 -8.81
CA PHE A 301 -19.90 -9.37 -9.64
C PHE A 301 -20.28 -9.22 -11.11
N ARG A 302 -19.52 -8.37 -11.84
CA ARG A 302 -19.73 -8.07 -13.27
C ARG A 302 -18.58 -8.48 -14.19
N LYS A 303 -17.54 -9.08 -13.62
CA LYS A 303 -16.39 -9.61 -14.34
C LYS A 303 -16.04 -11.01 -13.84
N PRO A 304 -15.35 -11.85 -14.62
CA PRO A 304 -15.15 -13.25 -14.26
C PRO A 304 -14.56 -13.43 -12.86
N LEU A 305 -15.14 -14.35 -12.09
CA LEU A 305 -14.77 -14.59 -10.69
C LEU A 305 -14.61 -16.09 -10.42
N THR A 306 -13.59 -16.43 -9.62
CA THR A 306 -13.34 -17.81 -9.15
C THR A 306 -13.42 -17.89 -7.63
N ILE A 307 -14.15 -18.87 -7.08
CA ILE A 307 -14.16 -19.21 -5.66
C ILE A 307 -13.39 -20.52 -5.48
N MET A 308 -12.39 -20.53 -4.60
CA MET A 308 -11.48 -21.66 -4.39
C MET A 308 -10.99 -21.78 -2.94
N GLY A 309 -10.08 -22.71 -2.64
CA GLY A 309 -9.32 -22.73 -1.38
C GLY A 309 -9.60 -23.89 -0.41
N GLY A 310 -10.43 -24.88 -0.80
CA GLY A 310 -10.74 -26.06 0.02
C GLY A 310 -11.74 -25.83 1.15
N GLY A 311 -12.01 -24.58 1.53
CA GLY A 311 -12.95 -24.22 2.59
C GLY A 311 -14.43 -24.28 2.19
N VAL A 312 -15.28 -23.81 3.11
CA VAL A 312 -16.73 -23.69 2.97
C VAL A 312 -17.13 -22.22 2.94
N LEU A 313 -17.83 -21.79 1.88
CA LEU A 313 -18.44 -20.46 1.78
C LEU A 313 -19.95 -20.57 1.90
N ASN A 314 -20.54 -19.89 2.88
CA ASN A 314 -21.99 -19.77 3.02
C ASN A 314 -22.42 -18.37 2.55
N ALA A 315 -23.14 -18.27 1.45
CA ALA A 315 -23.71 -17.02 0.95
C ALA A 315 -25.22 -16.99 1.21
N LYS A 316 -25.72 -15.93 1.84
CA LYS A 316 -27.14 -15.79 2.20
C LYS A 316 -27.68 -14.42 1.85
N SER A 317 -28.81 -14.38 1.13
CA SER A 317 -29.62 -13.18 0.90
C SER A 317 -31.05 -13.45 1.35
N LYS A 318 -31.84 -12.42 1.69
CA LYS A 318 -33.28 -12.62 1.99
C LYS A 318 -34.14 -12.50 0.74
N SER A 319 -33.90 -11.49 -0.10
CA SER A 319 -34.82 -11.08 -1.17
C SER A 319 -34.19 -10.97 -2.57
N ASP A 320 -32.87 -11.11 -2.70
CA ASP A 320 -32.14 -11.11 -3.98
C ASP A 320 -31.35 -12.42 -4.15
N CYS A 321 -30.32 -12.50 -4.98
CA CYS A 321 -29.53 -13.71 -5.18
C CYS A 321 -28.60 -13.98 -3.98
N ALA A 322 -28.37 -15.22 -3.57
CA ALA A 322 -27.25 -15.47 -2.65
C ALA A 322 -25.92 -15.17 -3.37
N ILE A 323 -25.77 -15.60 -4.62
CA ILE A 323 -24.63 -15.28 -5.49
C ILE A 323 -25.16 -14.83 -6.86
N PHE A 324 -24.74 -13.65 -7.32
CA PHE A 324 -25.19 -13.04 -8.58
C PHE A 324 -24.02 -12.81 -9.55
N ALA A 325 -23.98 -13.61 -10.63
CA ALA A 325 -23.02 -13.49 -11.73
C ALA A 325 -23.61 -12.60 -12.84
N ASN A 326 -23.57 -11.29 -12.66
CA ASN A 326 -24.25 -10.34 -13.53
C ASN A 326 -23.53 -10.21 -14.89
N GLU A 327 -24.10 -10.80 -15.95
CA GLU A 327 -23.55 -10.81 -17.32
C GLU A 327 -22.11 -11.33 -17.40
N THR A 328 -21.74 -12.26 -16.53
CA THR A 328 -20.36 -12.75 -16.41
C THR A 328 -20.30 -14.20 -15.97
N ASN A 329 -19.08 -14.76 -15.96
CA ASN A 329 -18.82 -16.16 -15.67
C ASN A 329 -18.43 -16.37 -14.20
N LEU A 330 -18.93 -17.47 -13.63
CA LEU A 330 -18.58 -17.96 -12.30
C LEU A 330 -17.81 -19.28 -12.42
N THR A 331 -16.72 -19.41 -11.68
CA THR A 331 -16.06 -20.70 -11.44
C THR A 331 -16.02 -21.01 -9.96
N ILE A 332 -16.41 -22.23 -9.58
CA ILE A 332 -16.19 -22.78 -8.23
C ILE A 332 -15.24 -23.96 -8.38
N ASP A 333 -14.10 -23.89 -7.70
CA ASP A 333 -13.00 -24.84 -7.87
C ASP A 333 -12.49 -25.37 -6.52
N ASN A 334 -12.61 -26.68 -6.33
CA ASN A 334 -12.08 -27.39 -5.16
C ASN A 334 -12.44 -26.73 -3.81
N CYS A 335 -13.72 -26.42 -3.62
CA CYS A 335 -14.25 -25.90 -2.37
C CYS A 335 -15.73 -26.29 -2.19
N THR A 336 -16.31 -25.91 -1.05
CA THR A 336 -17.75 -26.06 -0.81
C THR A 336 -18.43 -24.70 -0.81
N VAL A 337 -19.50 -24.54 -1.57
CA VAL A 337 -20.31 -23.32 -1.59
C VAL A 337 -21.76 -23.66 -1.28
N ASN A 338 -22.32 -22.99 -0.27
CA ASN A 338 -23.74 -23.06 0.09
C ASN A 338 -24.37 -21.70 -0.16
N ALA A 339 -25.36 -21.64 -1.05
CA ALA A 339 -26.04 -20.42 -1.46
C ALA A 339 -27.54 -20.52 -1.14
N GLU A 340 -28.05 -19.64 -0.29
CA GLU A 340 -29.44 -19.68 0.17
C GLU A 340 -30.10 -18.31 0.06
N SER A 341 -31.27 -18.26 -0.58
CA SER A 341 -32.10 -17.05 -0.62
C SER A 341 -33.59 -17.32 -0.79
N GLY A 342 -34.41 -16.34 -0.38
CA GLY A 342 -35.83 -16.28 -0.68
C GLY A 342 -36.15 -16.02 -2.16
N ALA A 343 -35.20 -15.57 -2.97
CA ALA A 343 -35.39 -15.33 -4.41
C ALA A 343 -34.59 -16.30 -5.28
N TYR A 344 -33.27 -16.11 -5.37
CA TYR A 344 -32.38 -16.91 -6.21
C TYR A 344 -31.21 -17.49 -5.40
N GLY A 345 -30.90 -18.77 -5.56
CA GLY A 345 -29.72 -19.37 -4.93
C GLY A 345 -28.43 -18.83 -5.57
N ILE A 346 -28.14 -19.31 -6.78
CA ILE A 346 -27.04 -18.84 -7.63
C ILE A 346 -27.62 -18.53 -9.02
N ALA A 347 -27.48 -17.29 -9.50
CA ALA A 347 -28.05 -16.89 -10.78
C ALA A 347 -27.10 -16.01 -11.61
N GLY A 348 -27.24 -16.09 -12.93
CA GLY A 348 -26.82 -15.04 -13.85
C GLY A 348 -27.90 -13.96 -14.01
N LYS A 349 -27.75 -13.02 -14.95
CA LYS A 349 -28.75 -11.95 -15.17
C LYS A 349 -29.85 -12.37 -16.13
N SER A 350 -29.50 -13.09 -17.19
CA SER A 350 -30.46 -13.42 -18.26
C SER A 350 -30.30 -14.79 -18.89
N GLY A 351 -29.21 -15.51 -18.57
CA GLY A 351 -28.87 -16.76 -19.24
C GLY A 351 -28.41 -16.62 -20.68
N SER A 352 -28.13 -15.40 -21.15
CA SER A 352 -27.75 -15.15 -22.55
C SER A 352 -26.27 -15.40 -22.82
N SER A 353 -25.40 -15.19 -21.85
CA SER A 353 -23.94 -15.32 -22.03
C SER A 353 -23.19 -15.91 -20.82
N GLU A 354 -23.84 -15.93 -19.66
CA GLU A 354 -23.26 -16.31 -18.38
C GLU A 354 -22.94 -17.80 -18.35
N LYS A 355 -21.70 -18.16 -18.05
CA LYS A 355 -21.27 -19.55 -17.89
C LYS A 355 -20.97 -19.85 -16.43
N PHE A 356 -21.50 -20.95 -15.93
CA PHE A 356 -21.17 -21.46 -14.60
C PHE A 356 -20.33 -22.73 -14.71
N THR A 357 -19.10 -22.69 -14.20
CA THR A 357 -18.22 -23.85 -14.12
C THR A 357 -18.05 -24.32 -12.69
N ILE A 358 -18.21 -25.62 -12.46
CA ILE A 358 -17.97 -26.28 -11.18
C ILE A 358 -16.94 -27.38 -11.40
N ARG A 359 -15.81 -27.30 -10.69
CA ARG A 359 -14.69 -28.24 -10.78
C ARG A 359 -14.36 -28.82 -9.43
N ASN A 360 -14.46 -30.14 -9.29
CA ASN A 360 -14.11 -30.88 -8.06
C ASN A 360 -14.66 -30.26 -6.77
N ALA A 361 -15.84 -29.65 -6.84
CA ALA A 361 -16.43 -28.84 -5.78
C ALA A 361 -17.77 -29.41 -5.33
N THR A 362 -18.24 -28.97 -4.16
CA THR A 362 -19.59 -29.24 -3.69
C THR A 362 -20.38 -27.93 -3.67
N VAL A 363 -21.51 -27.90 -4.36
CA VAL A 363 -22.37 -26.72 -4.42
C VAL A 363 -23.76 -27.10 -3.95
N THR A 364 -24.27 -26.38 -2.95
CA THR A 364 -25.67 -26.43 -2.53
C THR A 364 -26.31 -25.09 -2.83
N ALA A 365 -27.44 -25.09 -3.54
CA ALA A 365 -28.18 -23.87 -3.85
C ALA A 365 -29.67 -24.01 -3.51
N ILE A 366 -30.23 -23.00 -2.85
CA ILE A 366 -31.65 -22.90 -2.49
C ILE A 366 -32.14 -21.50 -2.84
N GLY A 367 -33.03 -21.40 -3.82
CA GLY A 367 -33.72 -20.16 -4.21
C GLY A 367 -35.21 -20.42 -4.36
N THR A 368 -36.01 -20.00 -3.38
CA THR A 368 -37.40 -20.45 -3.26
C THR A 368 -38.39 -19.65 -4.11
N GLY A 369 -38.09 -18.38 -4.43
CA GLY A 369 -38.96 -17.54 -5.24
C GLY A 369 -38.87 -17.84 -6.73
N ASN A 370 -37.65 -17.84 -7.28
CA ASN A 370 -37.42 -17.82 -8.72
C ASN A 370 -36.60 -19.00 -9.23
N GLY A 371 -35.56 -19.42 -8.50
CA GLY A 371 -34.80 -20.61 -8.87
C GLY A 371 -33.54 -20.82 -8.03
N SER A 372 -33.16 -22.08 -7.81
CA SER A 372 -31.98 -22.42 -7.03
C SER A 372 -30.68 -22.26 -7.83
N LEU A 373 -30.67 -22.68 -9.11
CA LEU A 373 -29.54 -22.49 -10.03
C LEU A 373 -30.11 -22.22 -11.42
N CYS A 374 -30.12 -20.96 -11.84
CA CYS A 374 -30.77 -20.52 -13.09
C CYS A 374 -30.07 -19.30 -13.73
N ASP A 375 -30.62 -18.82 -14.84
CA ASP A 375 -30.14 -17.68 -15.62
C ASP A 375 -28.68 -17.80 -16.09
N PHE A 376 -28.25 -19.02 -16.41
CA PHE A 376 -26.97 -19.31 -17.06
C PHE A 376 -27.18 -19.85 -18.47
N ALA A 377 -26.37 -19.38 -19.42
CA ALA A 377 -26.33 -19.92 -20.78
C ALA A 377 -25.78 -21.35 -20.79
N GLU A 378 -24.84 -21.65 -19.89
CA GLU A 378 -24.10 -22.90 -19.89
C GLU A 378 -23.71 -23.32 -18.47
N LEU A 379 -23.94 -24.59 -18.12
CA LEU A 379 -23.42 -25.22 -16.91
C LEU A 379 -22.36 -26.27 -17.27
N ASN A 380 -21.14 -26.05 -16.78
CA ASN A 380 -19.99 -26.91 -16.99
C ASN A 380 -19.62 -27.66 -15.71
N LEU A 381 -19.83 -28.98 -15.69
CA LEU A 381 -19.45 -29.83 -14.56
C LEU A 381 -18.19 -30.62 -14.90
N LYS A 382 -17.15 -30.46 -14.08
CA LYS A 382 -15.86 -31.17 -14.24
C LYS A 382 -15.56 -31.95 -12.96
N GLY A 383 -15.67 -33.28 -13.05
CA GLY A 383 -15.53 -34.16 -11.88
C GLY A 383 -16.64 -33.96 -10.84
N CYS A 384 -17.83 -33.56 -11.27
CA CYS A 384 -18.99 -33.32 -10.41
C CYS A 384 -20.27 -33.75 -11.12
N ASN A 385 -21.32 -34.08 -10.35
CA ASN A 385 -22.64 -34.43 -10.87
C ASN A 385 -23.75 -33.77 -10.04
N ILE A 386 -24.90 -33.50 -10.67
CA ILE A 386 -26.12 -33.10 -9.96
C ILE A 386 -26.65 -34.32 -9.21
N THR A 387 -26.77 -34.22 -7.89
CA THR A 387 -27.21 -35.31 -7.01
C THR A 387 -28.58 -35.08 -6.38
N GLU A 388 -28.98 -33.81 -6.21
CA GLU A 388 -30.30 -33.46 -5.68
C GLU A 388 -30.89 -32.28 -6.46
N PRO A 389 -32.21 -32.28 -6.74
CA PRO A 389 -33.11 -33.44 -6.58
C PRO A 389 -32.78 -34.54 -7.62
N SER A 390 -33.13 -35.78 -7.30
CA SER A 390 -32.90 -36.90 -8.22
C SER A 390 -33.64 -36.68 -9.54
N GLY A 391 -32.96 -36.91 -10.66
CA GLY A 391 -33.48 -36.68 -12.01
C GLY A 391 -33.42 -35.23 -12.50
N ALA A 392 -32.93 -34.29 -11.69
CA ALA A 392 -32.72 -32.93 -12.17
C ALA A 392 -31.58 -32.85 -13.19
N THR A 393 -31.77 -32.00 -14.20
CA THR A 393 -30.80 -31.77 -15.27
C THR A 393 -30.71 -30.29 -15.59
N PHE A 394 -29.62 -29.85 -16.23
CA PHE A 394 -29.54 -28.50 -16.77
C PHE A 394 -30.26 -28.42 -18.11
N SER A 395 -31.17 -27.45 -18.25
CA SER A 395 -31.85 -27.15 -19.51
C SER A 395 -31.29 -25.86 -20.10
N SER A 396 -30.72 -25.96 -21.30
CA SER A 396 -30.23 -24.79 -22.04
C SER A 396 -31.35 -23.88 -22.53
N SER A 397 -32.57 -24.40 -22.75
CA SER A 397 -33.72 -23.59 -23.17
C SER A 397 -34.37 -22.83 -22.02
N MET A 398 -34.24 -23.34 -20.78
CA MET A 398 -34.74 -22.71 -19.57
C MET A 398 -33.62 -22.01 -18.77
N HIS A 399 -32.38 -22.05 -19.28
CA HIS A 399 -31.20 -21.45 -18.66
C HIS A 399 -30.94 -21.86 -17.20
N GLY A 400 -31.33 -23.07 -16.79
CA GLY A 400 -31.25 -23.46 -15.38
C GLY A 400 -31.45 -24.94 -15.12
N ILE A 401 -31.30 -25.33 -13.85
CA ILE A 401 -31.58 -26.69 -13.41
C ILE A 401 -33.08 -26.90 -13.29
N VAL A 402 -33.56 -27.92 -14.00
CA VAL A 402 -34.97 -28.28 -14.08
C VAL A 402 -35.23 -29.69 -13.55
N LEU A 403 -36.44 -29.90 -13.03
CA LEU A 403 -37.01 -31.20 -12.72
C LEU A 403 -38.42 -31.25 -13.33
N ASN A 404 -38.74 -32.30 -14.08
CA ASN A 404 -40.01 -32.45 -14.78
C ASN A 404 -40.37 -31.25 -15.69
N GLY A 405 -39.36 -30.60 -16.28
CA GLY A 405 -39.54 -29.45 -17.18
C GLY A 405 -39.68 -28.10 -16.50
N GLU A 406 -39.66 -28.04 -15.16
CA GLU A 406 -39.78 -26.80 -14.39
C GLU A 406 -38.47 -26.45 -13.67
N ILE A 407 -38.15 -25.16 -13.57
CA ILE A 407 -36.98 -24.68 -12.80
C ILE A 407 -37.11 -25.11 -11.34
N VAL A 408 -36.04 -25.71 -10.81
CA VAL A 408 -36.01 -26.16 -9.42
C VAL A 408 -35.91 -24.96 -8.48
N LYS A 409 -36.93 -24.81 -7.62
CA LYS A 409 -36.99 -23.81 -6.53
C LYS A 409 -36.74 -24.41 -5.13
N SER A 410 -36.44 -25.71 -5.09
CA SER A 410 -36.03 -26.43 -3.89
C SER A 410 -34.52 -26.66 -3.90
N LYS A 411 -33.99 -27.37 -2.91
CA LYS A 411 -32.56 -27.62 -2.79
C LYS A 411 -31.99 -28.32 -4.02
N VAL A 412 -30.98 -27.70 -4.61
CA VAL A 412 -30.10 -28.29 -5.63
C VAL A 412 -28.77 -28.62 -4.97
N VAL A 413 -28.26 -29.84 -5.19
CA VAL A 413 -26.94 -30.25 -4.73
C VAL A 413 -26.14 -30.82 -5.90
N ILE A 414 -24.93 -30.29 -6.08
CA ILE A 414 -23.91 -30.79 -6.99
C ILE A 414 -22.74 -31.25 -6.13
N LYS A 415 -22.33 -32.50 -6.29
CA LYS A 415 -21.21 -33.09 -5.53
C LYS A 415 -20.07 -33.47 -6.45
N LYS A 416 -18.86 -33.49 -5.89
CA LYS A 416 -17.72 -34.14 -6.51
C LYS A 416 -18.04 -35.60 -6.82
N ASP A 417 -17.63 -36.04 -8.00
CA ASP A 417 -17.65 -37.43 -8.37
C ASP A 417 -16.45 -38.11 -7.70
N PRO A 418 -16.66 -39.05 -6.76
CA PRO A 418 -15.56 -39.73 -6.07
C PRO A 418 -14.71 -40.59 -7.02
N THR A 419 -15.18 -40.85 -8.25
CA THR A 419 -14.46 -41.62 -9.27
C THR A 419 -13.75 -40.76 -10.31
N ALA A 420 -13.95 -39.44 -10.29
CA ALA A 420 -13.25 -38.54 -11.19
C ALA A 420 -11.77 -38.40 -10.82
N ILE A 421 -10.89 -38.55 -11.81
CA ILE A 421 -9.45 -38.32 -11.65
C ILE A 421 -9.24 -36.82 -11.41
N GLU A 422 -8.69 -36.46 -10.25
CA GLU A 422 -8.31 -35.08 -9.96
C GLU A 422 -7.28 -34.61 -10.99
N ALA A 423 -7.61 -33.55 -11.74
CA ALA A 423 -6.58 -32.82 -12.46
C ALA A 423 -5.66 -32.16 -11.42
N PRO A 424 -4.33 -32.26 -11.55
CA PRO A 424 -3.41 -31.67 -10.59
C PRO A 424 -3.69 -30.17 -10.48
N THR A 425 -4.08 -29.72 -9.29
CA THR A 425 -4.22 -28.30 -8.99
C THR A 425 -2.82 -27.74 -8.83
N ALA A 426 -2.41 -26.82 -9.71
CA ALA A 426 -1.14 -26.12 -9.53
C ALA A 426 -1.25 -25.23 -8.28
N ASP A 427 -0.65 -25.67 -7.19
CA ASP A 427 -0.44 -24.82 -6.02
C ASP A 427 0.63 -23.78 -6.38
N ASN A 428 0.19 -22.65 -6.91
CA ASN A 428 1.05 -21.53 -7.28
C ASN A 428 1.46 -20.68 -6.07
N THR A 429 1.23 -21.16 -4.84
CA THR A 429 1.79 -20.52 -3.66
C THR A 429 3.31 -20.59 -3.80
N ALA A 430 3.97 -19.43 -3.93
CA ALA A 430 5.43 -19.37 -3.95
C ALA A 430 5.93 -19.89 -2.59
N VAL A 431 6.30 -21.16 -2.53
CA VAL A 431 6.83 -21.74 -1.30
C VAL A 431 8.25 -21.18 -1.11
N GLU A 432 8.41 -20.30 -0.12
CA GLU A 432 9.72 -19.76 0.24
C GLU A 432 10.55 -20.84 0.95
N GLY A 433 11.74 -21.09 0.42
CA GLY A 433 12.67 -22.08 0.95
C GLY A 433 13.43 -22.83 -0.15
N ILE A 434 14.35 -23.67 0.31
CA ILE A 434 15.13 -24.55 -0.54
C ILE A 434 14.62 -25.97 -0.33
N TYR A 435 14.34 -26.68 -1.41
CA TYR A 435 13.83 -28.05 -1.39
C TYR A 435 14.69 -28.95 -2.27
N THR A 436 14.80 -30.23 -1.92
CA THR A 436 15.30 -31.26 -2.82
C THR A 436 14.32 -31.50 -3.98
N LEU A 437 14.75 -32.15 -5.06
CA LEU A 437 13.84 -32.60 -6.13
C LEU A 437 12.77 -33.58 -5.65
N SER A 438 12.98 -34.23 -4.50
CA SER A 438 12.01 -35.11 -3.83
C SER A 438 11.07 -34.35 -2.87
N GLY A 439 11.14 -33.01 -2.79
CA GLY A 439 10.25 -32.19 -1.98
C GLY A 439 10.64 -32.06 -0.51
N VAL A 440 11.84 -32.48 -0.11
CA VAL A 440 12.31 -32.33 1.28
C VAL A 440 12.81 -30.91 1.49
N ARG A 441 12.29 -30.22 2.51
CA ARG A 441 12.73 -28.87 2.89
C ARG A 441 14.14 -28.91 3.48
N MET A 442 15.02 -28.07 2.95
CA MET A 442 16.39 -27.88 3.42
C MET A 442 16.47 -26.65 4.33
N SER A 443 17.20 -26.78 5.44
CA SER A 443 17.57 -25.65 6.32
C SER A 443 18.91 -25.04 5.89
N GLY A 444 19.08 -23.73 6.06
CA GLY A 444 20.29 -22.99 5.71
C GLY A 444 20.23 -22.29 4.34
N GLU A 445 21.35 -21.72 3.91
CA GLU A 445 21.44 -21.05 2.61
C GLU A 445 21.90 -22.02 1.50
N LEU A 446 21.56 -21.72 0.25
CA LEU A 446 21.95 -22.55 -0.90
C LEU A 446 23.48 -22.73 -0.95
N LYS A 447 24.26 -21.73 -0.53
CA LYS A 447 25.72 -21.76 -0.50
C LYS A 447 26.32 -22.80 0.46
N ASP A 448 25.54 -23.31 1.41
CA ASP A 448 26.00 -24.27 2.42
C ASP A 448 25.63 -25.73 2.09
N LEU A 449 24.77 -25.95 1.08
CA LEU A 449 24.31 -27.29 0.70
C LEU A 449 25.33 -28.06 -0.18
N PRO A 450 25.30 -29.40 -0.25
CA PRO A 450 26.12 -30.14 -1.21
C PRO A 450 25.85 -29.75 -2.67
N LYS A 451 26.76 -30.10 -3.59
CA LYS A 451 26.52 -29.96 -5.04
C LYS A 451 25.29 -30.78 -5.43
N GLY A 452 24.40 -30.21 -6.23
CA GLY A 452 23.13 -30.86 -6.55
C GLY A 452 22.11 -29.94 -7.21
N VAL A 453 20.91 -30.48 -7.42
CA VAL A 453 19.78 -29.75 -7.98
C VAL A 453 18.74 -29.52 -6.89
N TYR A 454 18.35 -28.26 -6.72
CA TYR A 454 17.41 -27.82 -5.70
C TYR A 454 16.27 -27.01 -6.33
N VAL A 455 15.15 -26.91 -5.62
CA VAL A 455 14.08 -25.94 -5.90
C VAL A 455 14.20 -24.82 -4.88
N VAL A 456 14.58 -23.62 -5.31
CA VAL A 456 14.76 -22.45 -4.46
C VAL A 456 13.66 -21.45 -4.81
N ASN A 457 12.76 -21.18 -3.86
CA ASN A 457 11.62 -20.28 -4.04
C ASN A 457 10.84 -20.59 -5.33
N GLY A 458 10.56 -21.87 -5.57
CA GLY A 458 9.84 -22.36 -6.76
C GLY A 458 10.65 -22.46 -8.05
N LYS A 459 11.95 -22.09 -8.07
CA LYS A 459 12.81 -22.20 -9.26
C LYS A 459 13.84 -23.32 -9.13
N LYS A 460 14.01 -24.13 -10.17
CA LYS A 460 15.09 -25.13 -10.26
C LYS A 460 16.43 -24.42 -10.33
N VAL A 461 17.33 -24.70 -9.38
CA VAL A 461 18.69 -24.16 -9.32
C VAL A 461 19.69 -25.31 -9.26
N VAL A 462 20.73 -25.24 -10.08
CA VAL A 462 21.85 -26.21 -10.07
C VAL A 462 22.99 -25.58 -9.29
N LYS A 463 23.37 -26.19 -8.18
CA LYS A 463 24.55 -25.81 -7.40
C LYS A 463 25.75 -26.61 -7.91
N GLN A 464 26.70 -25.89 -8.52
CA GLN A 464 27.91 -26.44 -9.14
C GLN A 464 29.04 -26.71 -8.16
#